data_AF-A0A523JBG1-F1
#
_entry.id   AF-A0A523JBG1-F1
#
_cell.length_a   1.000
_cell.length_b   1.000
_cell.length_c   1.000
_cell.angle_alpha   90.00
_cell.angle_beta   90.00
_cell.angle_gamma   90.00
#
_symmetry.space_group_name_H-M   'P 1'
#
loop_
_entity.id
_entity.type
_entity.pdbx_description
1 polymer ?
#
loop_
_entity_poly.entity_id
_entity_poly.type
_entity_poly.pdbx_seq_one_letter_code
_entity_poly.pdbx_strand_id
1 'polypeptide(L)'
;MSQITKKSIFLDILFTILTFGLFNLWVQLRQMIDANEILGKDDFSAFKVLLFSLLTLGLYFSWHEYSMTRTLQYKVYGDNDWVKPLWTAVATFFGLWFLVDSYQQSLLNAYIDRAGPRKGH
;
A
#
# COMPACT_ATOMS: atom_id res chain seq x y z
N MET A 1 -19.47 16.25 -1.36
CA MET A 1 -18.49 16.54 -0.29
C MET A 1 -18.88 15.79 0.96
N SER A 2 -18.68 14.47 0.94
CA SER A 2 -18.78 13.63 2.14
C SER A 2 -17.53 13.84 2.99
N GLN A 3 -17.75 14.09 4.28
CA GLN A 3 -16.71 14.34 5.28
C GLN A 3 -15.82 13.09 5.47
N ILE A 4 -14.61 13.11 4.92
CA ILE A 4 -13.60 12.08 5.16
C ILE A 4 -13.25 12.10 6.65
N THR A 5 -13.78 11.11 7.38
CA THR A 5 -13.69 11.02 8.85
C THR A 5 -12.62 10.02 9.23
N LYS A 6 -11.76 10.36 10.21
CA LYS A 6 -10.75 9.42 10.75
C LYS A 6 -11.43 8.13 11.23
N LYS A 7 -11.05 6.99 10.67
CA LYS A 7 -11.54 5.68 11.09
C LYS A 7 -10.51 4.91 11.91
N SER A 8 -11.00 4.14 12.87
CA SER A 8 -10.16 3.39 13.81
C SER A 8 -9.63 2.12 13.15
N ILE A 9 -8.32 2.14 12.89
CA ILE A 9 -7.53 1.04 12.33
C ILE A 9 -7.67 -0.24 13.18
N PHE A 10 -7.76 -0.06 14.51
CA PHE A 10 -7.90 -1.17 15.45
C PHE A 10 -9.23 -1.93 15.27
N LEU A 11 -10.33 -1.23 14.99
CA LEU A 11 -11.63 -1.87 14.74
C LEU A 11 -11.65 -2.59 13.39
N ASP A 12 -11.04 -2.01 12.35
CA ASP A 12 -10.98 -2.62 11.03
C ASP A 12 -10.15 -3.93 11.06
N ILE A 13 -9.03 -3.97 11.81
CA ILE A 13 -8.24 -5.18 12.05
C ILE A 13 -9.01 -6.20 12.90
N LEU A 14 -9.64 -5.76 14.00
CA LEU A 14 -10.41 -6.65 14.89
C LEU A 14 -11.56 -7.33 14.15
N PHE A 15 -12.32 -6.58 13.35
CA PHE A 15 -13.41 -7.15 12.55
C PHE A 15 -12.91 -8.00 11.39
N THR A 16 -11.75 -7.67 10.82
CA THR A 16 -11.11 -8.51 9.78
C THR A 16 -10.73 -9.87 10.35
N ILE A 17 -10.21 -9.93 11.57
CA ILE A 17 -9.87 -11.20 12.25
C ILE A 17 -11.15 -11.95 12.65
N LEU A 18 -12.14 -11.28 13.23
CA LEU A 18 -13.42 -11.89 13.63
C LEU A 18 -14.22 -12.48 12.46
N THR A 19 -14.07 -11.92 11.27
CA THR A 19 -14.78 -12.36 10.05
C THR A 19 -13.93 -13.26 9.15
N PHE A 20 -12.78 -13.75 9.64
CA PHE A 20 -11.83 -14.57 8.85
C PHE A 20 -11.44 -13.91 7.52
N GLY A 21 -11.26 -12.59 7.51
CA GLY A 21 -10.83 -11.83 6.34
C GLY A 21 -11.94 -11.24 5.48
N LEU A 22 -13.22 -11.61 5.68
CA LEU A 22 -14.34 -11.09 4.88
C LEU A 22 -14.53 -9.58 5.04
N PHE A 23 -14.33 -9.04 6.25
CA PHE A 23 -14.44 -7.60 6.50
C PHE A 23 -13.33 -6.79 5.81
N ASN A 24 -12.20 -7.43 5.45
CA ASN A 24 -11.10 -6.76 4.75
C ASN A 24 -11.54 -6.27 3.36
N LEU A 25 -12.40 -7.04 2.68
CA LEU A 25 -12.95 -6.67 1.37
C LEU A 25 -13.79 -5.38 1.43
N TRP A 26 -14.55 -5.21 2.51
CA TRP A 26 -15.34 -4.02 2.77
C TRP A 26 -14.47 -2.78 3.06
N VAL A 27 -13.39 -2.97 3.82
CA VAL A 27 -12.41 -1.90 4.11
C VAL A 27 -11.69 -1.48 2.82
N GLN A 28 -11.27 -2.43 1.99
CA GLN A 28 -10.62 -2.18 0.70
C GLN A 28 -11.53 -1.43 -0.27
N LEU A 29 -12.78 -1.87 -0.42
CA LEU A 29 -13.82 -1.20 -1.23
C LEU A 29 -13.95 0.28 -0.88
N ARG A 30 -14.05 0.57 0.42
CA ARG A 30 -14.20 1.93 0.92
C ARG A 30 -12.97 2.80 0.63
N GLN A 31 -11.76 2.26 0.83
CA GLN A 31 -10.51 2.97 0.55
C GLN A 31 -10.34 3.35 -0.93
N MET A 32 -10.79 2.51 -1.86
CA MET A 32 -10.71 2.82 -3.30
C MET A 32 -11.72 3.89 -3.74
N ILE A 33 -12.90 3.95 -3.11
CA ILE A 33 -13.88 5.02 -3.35
C ILE A 33 -13.30 6.37 -2.89
N ASP A 34 -12.73 6.41 -1.68
CA ASP A 34 -12.08 7.61 -1.14
C ASP A 34 -10.88 8.03 -2.02
N ALA A 35 -10.12 7.07 -2.56
CA ALA A 35 -8.99 7.32 -3.45
C ALA A 35 -9.40 7.83 -4.85
N ASN A 36 -10.44 7.26 -5.48
CA ASN A 36 -10.97 7.73 -6.76
C ASN A 36 -11.56 9.15 -6.62
N GLU A 37 -12.23 9.46 -5.50
CA GLU A 37 -12.78 10.80 -5.22
C GLU A 37 -11.66 11.85 -5.03
N ILE A 38 -10.54 11.47 -4.41
CA ILE A 38 -9.36 12.35 -4.25
C ILE A 38 -8.62 12.55 -5.58
N LEU A 39 -8.53 11.52 -6.42
CA LEU A 39 -7.76 11.55 -7.67
C LEU A 39 -8.57 12.00 -8.89
N GLY A 40 -9.89 12.11 -8.77
CA GLY A 40 -10.80 12.53 -9.85
C GLY A 40 -10.82 11.58 -11.05
N LYS A 41 -10.43 10.31 -10.86
CA LYS A 41 -10.33 9.27 -11.89
C LYS A 41 -10.84 7.94 -11.33
N ASP A 42 -11.57 7.18 -12.15
CA ASP A 42 -12.22 5.92 -11.76
C ASP A 42 -11.32 4.67 -11.99
N ASP A 43 -10.01 4.82 -11.79
CA ASP A 43 -9.04 3.79 -12.16
C ASP A 43 -9.01 2.61 -11.16
N PHE A 44 -9.40 2.82 -9.89
CA PHE A 44 -9.37 1.79 -8.86
C PHE A 44 -10.70 1.05 -8.74
N SER A 45 -10.88 0.03 -9.59
CA SER A 45 -12.04 -0.86 -9.51
C SER A 45 -11.79 -2.02 -8.53
N ALA A 46 -12.59 -2.07 -7.47
CA ALA A 46 -12.57 -3.14 -6.47
C ALA A 46 -12.67 -4.54 -7.06
N PHE A 47 -13.47 -4.66 -8.11
CA PHE A 47 -13.68 -5.91 -8.81
C PHE A 47 -12.39 -6.38 -9.51
N LYS A 48 -11.61 -5.49 -10.12
CA LYS A 48 -10.34 -5.84 -10.75
C LYS A 48 -9.30 -6.28 -9.72
N VAL A 49 -9.17 -5.55 -8.61
CA VAL A 49 -8.16 -5.86 -7.57
C VAL A 49 -8.46 -7.18 -6.88
N LEU A 50 -9.73 -7.43 -6.54
CA LEU A 50 -10.17 -8.67 -5.92
C LEU A 50 -10.06 -9.84 -6.91
N LEU A 51 -10.47 -9.64 -8.18
CA LEU A 51 -10.39 -10.67 -9.21
C LEU A 51 -8.94 -11.04 -9.55
N PHE A 52 -8.04 -10.07 -9.76
CA PHE A 52 -6.64 -10.38 -10.07
C PHE A 52 -5.87 -10.94 -8.87
N SER A 53 -6.15 -10.49 -7.65
CA SER A 53 -5.51 -11.06 -6.45
C SER A 53 -6.00 -12.47 -6.15
N LEU A 54 -7.28 -12.77 -6.41
CA LEU A 54 -7.86 -14.11 -6.28
C LEU A 54 -7.40 -15.04 -7.42
N LEU A 55 -7.36 -14.56 -8.67
CA LEU A 55 -6.93 -15.35 -9.83
C LEU A 55 -5.44 -15.67 -9.82
N THR A 56 -4.61 -14.82 -9.23
CA THR A 56 -3.15 -15.02 -9.15
C THR A 56 -2.69 -15.56 -7.80
N LEU A 57 -3.63 -15.90 -6.89
CA LEU A 57 -3.34 -16.39 -5.54
C LEU A 57 -2.32 -15.50 -4.79
N GLY A 58 -2.44 -14.18 -4.90
CA GLY A 58 -1.54 -13.22 -4.22
C GLY A 58 -0.19 -12.95 -4.90
N LEU A 59 0.11 -13.59 -6.04
CA LEU A 59 1.33 -13.31 -6.81
C LEU A 59 1.34 -11.89 -7.41
N TYR A 60 0.19 -11.42 -7.90
CA TYR A 60 0.08 -10.04 -8.40
C TYR A 60 0.36 -9.00 -7.30
N PHE A 61 -0.13 -9.26 -6.09
CA PHE A 61 0.09 -8.38 -4.94
C PHE A 61 1.58 -8.32 -4.57
N SER A 62 2.26 -9.47 -4.59
CA SER A 62 3.71 -9.53 -4.36
C SER A 62 4.51 -8.77 -5.42
N TRP A 63 4.10 -8.84 -6.69
CA TRP A 63 4.72 -8.07 -7.78
C TRP A 63 4.47 -6.57 -7.65
N HIS A 64 3.28 -6.17 -7.20
CA HIS A 64 2.95 -4.77 -6.99
C HIS A 64 3.88 -4.12 -5.95
N GLU A 65 4.06 -4.80 -4.82
CA GLU A 65 4.94 -4.37 -3.73
C GLU A 65 6.40 -4.23 -4.17
N TYR A 66 6.89 -5.18 -4.97
CA TYR A 66 8.20 -5.11 -5.60
C TYR A 66 8.37 -3.82 -6.43
N SER A 67 7.41 -3.55 -7.32
CA SER A 67 7.48 -2.42 -8.26
C SER A 67 7.45 -1.07 -7.54
N MET A 68 6.61 -0.98 -6.51
CA MET A 68 6.47 0.23 -5.70
C MET A 68 7.76 0.53 -4.92
N THR A 69 8.31 -0.46 -4.22
CA THR A 69 9.57 -0.33 -3.46
C THR A 69 10.73 0.11 -4.35
N ARG A 70 10.86 -0.48 -5.54
CA ARG A 70 11.91 -0.13 -6.50
C ARG A 70 11.84 1.33 -6.93
N THR A 71 10.64 1.81 -7.21
CA THR A 71 10.40 3.18 -7.66
C THR A 71 10.73 4.19 -6.55
N LEU A 72 10.31 3.91 -5.31
CA LEU A 72 10.58 4.77 -4.16
C LEU A 72 12.08 4.84 -3.84
N GLN A 73 12.74 3.69 -3.84
CA GLN A 73 14.17 3.63 -3.56
C GLN A 73 14.99 4.39 -4.60
N TYR A 74 14.65 4.24 -5.89
CA TYR A 74 15.27 5.03 -6.95
C TYR A 74 15.05 6.53 -6.75
N LYS A 75 13.85 6.96 -6.35
CA LYS A 75 13.55 8.38 -6.11
C LYS A 75 14.25 8.97 -4.87
N VAL A 76 14.43 8.18 -3.81
CA VAL A 76 15.03 8.68 -2.56
C VAL A 76 16.55 8.69 -2.62
N TYR A 77 17.14 7.62 -3.17
CA TYR A 77 18.57 7.36 -3.08
C TYR A 77 19.29 7.39 -4.43
N GLY A 78 18.56 7.45 -5.56
CA GLY A 78 19.15 7.28 -6.89
C GLY A 78 19.69 5.87 -7.12
N ASP A 79 19.33 4.93 -6.24
CA ASP A 79 19.88 3.58 -6.19
C ASP A 79 18.92 2.60 -6.87
N ASN A 80 19.46 1.76 -7.76
CA ASN A 80 18.71 0.74 -8.49
C ASN A 80 18.95 -0.66 -7.89
N ASP A 81 19.34 -0.72 -6.62
CA ASP A 81 19.45 -1.95 -5.86
C ASP A 81 18.11 -2.72 -5.87
N TRP A 82 18.17 -3.94 -6.39
CA TRP A 82 17.05 -4.85 -6.62
C TRP A 82 16.78 -5.75 -5.41
N VAL A 83 17.71 -5.85 -4.46
CA VAL A 83 17.59 -6.73 -3.28
C VAL A 83 16.52 -6.21 -2.33
N LYS A 84 16.47 -4.88 -2.12
CA LYS A 84 15.47 -4.22 -1.29
C LYS A 84 14.03 -4.38 -1.82
N PRO A 85 13.76 -4.14 -3.10
CA PRO A 85 12.47 -4.49 -3.72
C PRO A 85 12.16 -5.99 -3.67
N LEU A 86 13.16 -6.86 -3.85
CA LEU A 86 12.95 -8.31 -3.87
C LEU A 86 12.49 -8.84 -2.51
N TRP A 87 13.08 -8.39 -1.39
CA TRP A 87 12.61 -8.83 -0.09
C TRP A 87 11.18 -8.37 0.18
N THR A 88 10.77 -7.19 -0.31
CA THR A 88 9.37 -6.75 -0.16
C THR A 88 8.40 -7.66 -0.89
N ALA A 89 8.77 -8.15 -2.08
CA ALA A 89 7.96 -9.12 -2.82
C ALA A 89 7.80 -10.44 -2.06
N VAL A 90 8.92 -10.95 -1.52
CA VAL A 90 8.97 -12.22 -0.78
C VAL A 90 8.21 -12.10 0.54
N ALA A 91 8.40 -11.02 1.29
CA ALA A 91 7.69 -10.76 2.54
C ALA A 91 6.18 -10.69 2.30
N THR A 92 5.74 -9.99 1.25
CA THR A 92 4.32 -9.93 0.88
C THR A 92 3.76 -11.30 0.50
N PHE A 93 4.51 -12.11 -0.25
CA PHE A 93 4.09 -13.47 -0.61
C PHE A 93 3.85 -14.37 0.61
N PHE A 94 4.65 -14.22 1.67
CA PHE A 94 4.50 -14.97 2.92
C PHE A 94 3.51 -14.32 3.92
N GLY A 95 2.76 -13.30 3.52
CA GLY A 95 1.77 -12.65 4.38
C GLY A 95 2.37 -11.64 5.38
N LEU A 96 3.61 -11.20 5.16
CA LEU A 96 4.29 -10.18 5.97
C LEU A 96 4.14 -8.78 5.36
N TRP A 97 3.00 -8.48 4.73
CA TRP A 97 2.75 -7.21 4.04
C TRP A 97 2.90 -5.99 4.96
N PHE A 98 2.58 -6.11 6.25
CA PHE A 98 2.72 -5.02 7.22
C PHE A 98 4.17 -4.53 7.42
N LEU A 99 5.17 -5.42 7.25
CA LEU A 99 6.59 -5.04 7.29
C LEU A 99 6.99 -4.27 6.04
N VAL A 100 6.41 -4.66 4.90
CA VAL A 100 6.62 -4.01 3.61
C VAL A 100 6.03 -2.61 3.62
N ASP A 101 4.80 -2.46 4.09
CA ASP A 101 4.13 -1.16 4.27
C ASP A 101 4.97 -0.23 5.15
N SER A 102 5.46 -0.74 6.28
CA SER A 102 6.29 0.03 7.22
C SER A 102 7.59 0.52 6.56
N TYR A 103 8.21 -0.33 5.74
CA TYR A 103 9.42 0.03 5.01
C TYR A 103 9.15 1.08 3.92
N GLN A 104 8.11 0.90 3.10
CA GLN A 104 7.77 1.85 2.06
C GLN A 104 7.34 3.21 2.64
N GLN A 105 6.64 3.21 3.77
CA GLN A 105 6.33 4.43 4.52
C GLN A 105 7.60 5.16 4.98
N SER A 106 8.64 4.43 5.39
CA SER A 106 9.93 5.03 5.73
C SER A 106 10.62 5.67 4.52
N LEU A 107 10.52 5.06 3.33
CA LEU A 107 11.05 5.62 2.09
C LEU A 107 10.31 6.89 1.67
N LEU A 108 8.98 6.91 1.82
CA LEU A 108 8.15 8.10 1.57
C LEU A 108 8.52 9.25 2.51
N ASN A 109 8.69 8.97 3.80
CA ASN A 109 9.12 9.98 4.77
C ASN A 109 10.51 10.52 4.43
N ALA A 110 11.47 9.65 4.10
CA ALA A 110 12.80 10.05 3.67
C ALA A 110 12.78 10.89 2.38
N TYR A 111 11.88 10.59 1.44
CA TYR A 111 11.67 11.40 0.25
C TYR A 111 11.18 12.80 0.63
N ILE A 112 10.18 12.91 1.51
CA ILE A 112 9.61 14.19 1.97
C ILE A 112 10.66 15.02 2.71
N ASP A 113 11.45 14.41 3.59
CA ASP A 113 12.52 15.11 4.32
C ASP A 113 13.61 15.63 3.39
N ARG A 114 13.89 14.93 2.29
CA ARG A 114 14.84 15.35 1.26
C ARG A 114 14.26 16.36 0.25
N ALA A 115 12.96 16.28 -0.03
CA ALA A 115 12.25 17.15 -0.98
C ALA A 115 11.67 18.42 -0.33
N GLY A 116 11.52 18.44 1.00
CA GLY A 116 11.11 19.61 1.78
C GLY A 116 12.19 20.69 1.77
N PRO A 117 11.82 21.97 1.95
CA PRO A 117 12.80 23.05 2.02
C PRO A 117 13.80 22.73 3.13
N ARG A 118 15.11 22.77 2.79
CA ARG A 118 16.19 22.70 3.78
C ARG A 118 15.83 23.65 4.93
N LYS A 119 15.35 23.12 6.05
CA LYS A 119 15.34 23.86 7.31
C LYS A 119 16.80 23.93 7.74
N GLY A 120 17.45 25.01 7.33
CA GLY A 120 18.75 25.41 7.86
C GLY A 120 18.64 25.46 9.37
N HIS A 121 19.45 24.65 10.01
CA HIS A 121 19.93 24.88 11.37
C HIS A 121 21.40 25.27 11.25
#